data_AF-A0AAJ6P299-F1
#
_entry.id   AF-A0AAJ6P299-F1
#
_cell.length_a   1.000
_cell.length_b   1.000
_cell.length_c   1.000
_cell.angle_alpha   90.00
_cell.angle_beta   90.00
_cell.angle_gamma   90.00
#
_symmetry.space_group_name_H-M   'P 1'
#
loop_
_entity.id
_entity.type
_entity.pdbx_description
1 polymer ?
#
loop_
_entity_poly.entity_id
_entity_poly.type
_entity_poly.pdbx_seq_one_letter_code
_entity_poly.pdbx_strand_id
1 'polypeptide(L)'
;MQLNTLKLARYRFIFRVTEPIFLPDYAGSTLRGVFGRALRRISCMTKQDDCKACSLYITCPYTNIFETPPKKHQIQKFSQVPNGYIIEPPQWGRKTYQIGEELSFELVLFGKLIEQLPLIAFAFQRAFQYSVAKGKGELVDIQHQLNNQFDSIYYDKKLLDHKTVIQMIGQLSDSIQLMITTPLRLQSDGKPLNEKSITIERFLIGLAKRISLLSEFHAQPLELDFVRLQQELTAIDDHKQLKWLDWKRYSSRQNQKMALGGVVGKWTLHNVSEDWLKLLYWGQWLHCGKNATFGLGKYEMTNL
;
A
#
# COMPACT_ATOMS: atom_id res chain seq x y z
N MET A 1 10.38 10.83 19.71
CA MET A 1 9.27 10.97 18.76
C MET A 1 8.17 9.98 19.11
N GLN A 2 6.90 10.38 19.26
CA GLN A 2 5.80 9.46 19.61
C GLN A 2 5.29 8.71 18.36
N LEU A 3 6.12 7.84 17.78
CA LEU A 3 5.74 6.89 16.73
C LEU A 3 5.27 5.54 17.31
N ASN A 4 4.82 5.50 18.56
CA ASN A 4 4.43 4.25 19.21
C ASN A 4 3.03 3.79 18.79
N THR A 5 2.23 4.68 18.17
CA THR A 5 0.89 4.39 17.68
C THR A 5 0.66 5.02 16.32
N LEU A 6 -0.10 4.34 15.45
CA LEU A 6 -0.60 4.90 14.19
C LEU A 6 -2.06 4.49 13.95
N LYS A 7 -2.84 5.40 13.35
CA LYS A 7 -4.19 5.11 12.85
C LYS A 7 -4.07 4.34 11.54
N LEU A 8 -4.29 3.03 11.63
CA LEU A 8 -3.92 2.02 10.64
C LEU A 8 -4.87 0.83 10.82
N ALA A 9 -5.32 0.25 9.71
CA ALA A 9 -6.06 -1.00 9.74
C ALA A 9 -5.79 -1.82 8.47
N ARG A 10 -5.70 -3.15 8.60
CA ARG A 10 -5.66 -4.08 7.48
C ARG A 10 -6.97 -4.85 7.44
N TYR A 11 -7.57 -4.88 6.25
CA TYR A 11 -8.82 -5.58 5.98
C TYR A 11 -8.59 -6.69 4.97
N ARG A 12 -9.21 -7.84 5.17
CA ARG A 12 -9.29 -8.89 4.15
C ARG A 12 -10.68 -8.87 3.54
N PHE A 13 -10.74 -8.62 2.24
CA PHE A 13 -11.97 -8.74 1.47
C PHE A 13 -12.07 -10.15 0.91
N ILE A 14 -13.24 -10.78 1.04
CA ILE A 14 -13.50 -12.13 0.56
C ILE A 14 -14.67 -12.09 -0.42
N PHE A 15 -14.45 -12.61 -1.63
CA PHE A 15 -15.45 -12.69 -2.68
C PHE A 15 -15.71 -14.13 -3.08
N ARG A 16 -16.99 -14.49 -3.26
CA ARG A 16 -17.41 -15.72 -3.94
C ARG A 16 -17.38 -15.45 -5.44
N VAL A 17 -16.65 -16.27 -6.20
CA VAL A 17 -16.62 -16.13 -7.66
C VAL A 17 -17.94 -16.61 -8.27
N THR A 18 -18.55 -15.79 -9.12
CA THR A 18 -19.82 -16.07 -9.82
C THR A 18 -19.66 -16.18 -11.33
N GLU A 19 -18.59 -15.61 -11.89
CA GLU A 19 -18.11 -15.87 -13.26
C GLU A 19 -16.57 -15.99 -13.21
N PRO A 20 -15.93 -16.95 -13.91
CA PRO A 20 -14.50 -17.24 -13.76
C PRO A 20 -13.60 -16.00 -13.87
N ILE A 21 -12.70 -15.83 -12.89
CA ILE A 21 -11.78 -14.68 -12.80
C ILE A 21 -10.37 -15.12 -13.18
N PHE A 22 -9.77 -14.45 -14.18
CA PHE A 22 -8.44 -14.79 -14.70
C PHE A 22 -7.39 -13.77 -14.22
N LEU A 23 -6.86 -13.95 -13.02
CA LEU A 23 -5.85 -13.02 -12.50
C LEU A 23 -4.54 -13.17 -13.27
N PRO A 24 -3.90 -12.05 -13.66
CA PRO A 24 -2.55 -12.09 -14.21
C PRO A 24 -1.58 -12.51 -13.10
N ASP A 25 -0.29 -12.65 -13.44
CA ASP A 25 0.74 -13.06 -12.49
C ASP A 25 0.78 -12.22 -11.19
N TYR A 26 0.30 -10.98 -11.22
CA TYR A 26 0.22 -10.05 -10.08
C TYR A 26 -1.02 -9.19 -10.22
N ALA A 27 -1.97 -9.46 -9.34
CA ALA A 27 -3.30 -8.88 -9.40
C ALA A 27 -3.37 -7.46 -8.84
N GLY A 28 -2.36 -6.97 -8.11
CA GLY A 28 -2.44 -5.69 -7.37
C GLY A 28 -2.83 -4.52 -8.26
N SER A 29 -2.21 -4.41 -9.44
CA SER A 29 -2.52 -3.35 -10.40
C SER A 29 -3.88 -3.53 -11.11
N THR A 30 -4.35 -4.76 -11.26
CA THR A 30 -5.68 -5.10 -11.78
C THR A 30 -6.75 -4.68 -10.78
N LEU A 31 -6.60 -5.10 -9.51
CA LEU A 31 -7.46 -4.75 -8.38
C LEU A 31 -7.52 -3.23 -8.18
N ARG A 32 -6.38 -2.54 -8.17
CA ARG A 32 -6.34 -1.06 -8.11
C ARG A 32 -7.09 -0.43 -9.29
N GLY A 33 -6.95 -0.98 -10.49
CA GLY A 33 -7.59 -0.45 -11.69
C GLY A 33 -9.12 -0.56 -11.65
N VAL A 34 -9.65 -1.73 -11.28
CA VAL A 34 -11.10 -1.95 -11.16
C VAL A 34 -11.68 -1.13 -10.00
N PHE A 35 -10.97 -1.04 -8.88
CA PHE A 35 -11.33 -0.20 -7.74
C PHE A 35 -11.47 1.26 -8.14
N GLY A 36 -10.45 1.84 -8.77
CA GLY A 36 -10.49 3.25 -9.17
C GLY A 36 -11.62 3.56 -10.15
N ARG A 37 -11.89 2.67 -11.11
CA ARG A 37 -13.01 2.86 -12.05
C ARG A 37 -14.37 2.78 -11.35
N ALA A 38 -14.56 1.78 -10.49
CA ALA A 38 -15.80 1.61 -9.74
C ALA A 38 -16.03 2.79 -8.80
N LEU A 39 -15.01 3.19 -8.03
CA LEU A 39 -15.07 4.33 -7.11
C LEU A 39 -15.41 5.63 -7.87
N ARG A 40 -14.74 5.92 -8.99
CA ARG A 40 -15.07 7.09 -9.81
C ARG A 40 -16.52 7.04 -10.28
N ARG A 41 -17.00 5.88 -10.73
CA ARG A 41 -18.37 5.71 -11.24
C ARG A 41 -19.42 5.97 -10.16
N ILE A 42 -19.17 5.56 -8.92
CA ILE A 42 -20.14 5.74 -7.82
C ILE A 42 -20.03 7.12 -7.14
N SER A 43 -18.88 7.77 -7.17
CA SER A 43 -18.64 9.03 -6.44
C SER A 43 -18.66 10.29 -7.32
N CYS A 44 -18.38 10.18 -8.63
CA CYS A 44 -18.26 11.35 -9.49
C CYS A 44 -19.63 11.91 -9.91
N MET A 45 -19.97 13.10 -9.42
CA MET A 45 -21.24 13.77 -9.74
C MET A 45 -21.19 14.52 -11.07
N THR A 46 -20.04 15.09 -11.45
CA THR A 46 -19.90 15.94 -12.65
C THR A 46 -19.65 15.14 -13.93
N LYS A 47 -19.17 13.89 -13.80
CA LYS A 47 -18.75 13.00 -14.91
C LYS A 47 -17.69 13.59 -15.86
N GLN A 48 -17.05 14.70 -15.51
CA GLN A 48 -15.98 15.30 -16.30
C GLN A 48 -14.79 14.35 -16.46
N ASP A 49 -14.21 14.31 -17.65
CA ASP A 49 -13.11 13.40 -17.97
C ASP A 49 -11.82 13.72 -17.22
N ASP A 50 -11.48 15.00 -17.07
CA ASP A 50 -10.33 15.44 -16.29
C ASP A 50 -10.75 15.84 -14.87
N CYS A 51 -10.36 15.02 -13.89
CA CYS A 51 -10.61 15.31 -12.49
C CYS A 51 -9.87 16.57 -12.01
N LYS A 52 -8.71 16.94 -12.58
CA LYS A 52 -7.93 18.11 -12.13
C LYS A 52 -8.57 19.44 -12.53
N ALA A 53 -9.33 19.46 -13.62
CA ALA A 53 -10.10 20.62 -14.07
C ALA A 53 -11.45 20.77 -13.34
N CYS A 54 -11.87 19.75 -12.57
CA CYS A 54 -13.16 19.73 -11.91
C CYS A 54 -13.20 20.65 -10.69
N SER A 55 -14.24 21.48 -10.56
CA SER A 55 -14.43 22.39 -9.41
C SER A 55 -14.53 21.66 -8.06
N LEU A 56 -14.88 20.36 -8.07
CA LEU A 56 -14.95 19.50 -6.88
C LEU A 56 -13.65 18.74 -6.61
N TYR A 57 -12.55 18.99 -7.34
CA TYR A 57 -11.32 18.18 -7.26
C TYR A 57 -10.80 17.97 -5.83
N ILE A 58 -10.86 18.99 -4.98
CA ILE A 58 -10.35 18.93 -3.60
C ILE A 58 -11.32 18.19 -2.67
N THR A 59 -12.63 18.30 -2.89
CA THR A 59 -13.67 17.75 -1.99
C THR A 59 -14.27 16.44 -2.48
N CYS A 60 -13.95 16.02 -3.71
CA CYS A 60 -14.50 14.80 -4.31
C CYS A 60 -14.03 13.56 -3.53
N PRO A 61 -14.94 12.64 -3.16
CA PRO A 61 -14.55 11.40 -2.48
C PRO A 61 -13.58 10.55 -3.31
N TYR A 62 -13.76 10.51 -4.64
CA TYR A 62 -12.87 9.76 -5.53
C TYR A 62 -11.42 10.25 -5.46
N THR A 63 -11.19 11.56 -5.53
CA THR A 63 -9.83 12.13 -5.52
C THR A 63 -9.22 11.98 -4.14
N ASN A 64 -9.97 12.26 -3.06
CA ASN A 64 -9.47 12.10 -1.69
C ASN A 64 -9.05 10.67 -1.33
N ILE A 65 -9.64 9.65 -1.97
CA ILE A 65 -9.29 8.25 -1.76
C ILE A 65 -8.25 7.75 -2.78
N PHE A 66 -8.48 7.97 -4.07
CA PHE A 66 -7.74 7.31 -5.16
C PHE A 66 -6.63 8.17 -5.79
N GLU A 67 -6.76 9.49 -5.78
CA GLU A 67 -5.85 10.45 -6.43
C GLU A 67 -5.63 11.66 -5.53
N THR A 68 -5.09 11.42 -4.32
CA THR A 68 -5.01 12.40 -3.24
C THR A 68 -4.52 13.77 -3.75
N PRO A 69 -5.34 14.83 -3.67
CA PRO A 69 -4.94 16.15 -4.11
C PRO A 69 -3.73 16.67 -3.34
N PRO A 70 -2.76 17.34 -4.01
CA PRO A 70 -1.69 18.02 -3.30
C PRO A 70 -2.25 19.15 -2.43
N LYS A 71 -1.74 19.28 -1.20
CA LYS A 71 -1.93 20.48 -0.39
C LYS A 71 -1.08 21.60 -1.02
N LYS A 72 -1.60 22.83 -1.04
CA LYS A 72 -0.78 23.99 -1.41
C LYS A 72 0.28 24.21 -0.32
N HIS A 73 1.49 23.68 -0.53
CA HIS A 73 2.66 24.01 0.29
C HIS A 73 3.46 25.13 -0.37
N GLN A 74 3.83 26.16 0.39
CA GLN A 74 4.58 27.33 -0.12
C GLN A 74 6.02 26.95 -0.53
N ILE A 75 6.58 25.86 0.00
CA ILE A 75 8.02 25.54 -0.08
C ILE A 75 8.30 24.26 -0.90
N GLN A 76 7.38 23.29 -0.94
CA GLN A 76 7.59 22.01 -1.63
C GLN A 76 6.49 21.70 -2.64
N LYS A 77 6.90 21.45 -3.88
CA LYS A 77 6.05 20.81 -4.90
C LYS A 77 6.22 19.30 -4.79
N PHE A 78 5.20 18.61 -4.25
CA PHE A 78 5.17 17.16 -4.26
C PHE A 78 4.88 16.66 -5.69
N SER A 79 5.81 15.91 -6.29
CA SER A 79 5.59 15.32 -7.63
C SER A 79 4.55 14.21 -7.61
N GLN A 80 4.35 13.54 -6.46
CA GLN A 80 3.31 12.54 -6.25
C GLN A 80 2.99 12.37 -4.76
N VAL A 81 1.76 12.66 -4.35
CA VAL A 81 1.27 12.42 -2.98
C VAL A 81 0.96 10.94 -2.81
N PRO A 82 1.43 10.27 -1.72
CA PRO A 82 1.05 8.89 -1.46
C PRO A 82 -0.43 8.82 -1.06
N ASN A 83 -1.18 7.91 -1.69
CA ASN A 83 -2.52 7.59 -1.22
C ASN A 83 -2.44 6.80 0.10
N GLY A 84 -3.34 7.08 1.04
CA GLY A 84 -3.44 6.39 2.33
C GLY A 84 -4.10 5.00 2.25
N TYR A 85 -3.95 4.30 1.12
CA TYR A 85 -4.37 2.91 0.95
C TYR A 85 -3.30 2.09 0.23
N ILE A 86 -3.24 0.80 0.55
CA ILE A 86 -2.41 -0.20 -0.12
C ILE A 86 -3.25 -1.44 -0.37
N ILE A 87 -3.31 -1.88 -1.63
CA ILE A 87 -3.91 -3.17 -1.97
C ILE A 87 -2.81 -4.22 -1.93
N GLU A 88 -2.93 -5.18 -1.02
CA GLU A 88 -2.08 -6.36 -0.91
C GLU A 88 -2.78 -7.50 -1.69
N PRO A 89 -2.35 -7.81 -2.93
CA PRO A 89 -3.05 -8.78 -3.77
C PRO A 89 -2.93 -10.21 -3.22
N PRO A 90 -3.72 -11.16 -3.77
CA PRO A 90 -3.51 -12.58 -3.52
C PRO A 90 -2.07 -12.99 -3.89
N GLN A 91 -1.70 -14.20 -3.47
CA GLN A 91 -0.38 -14.78 -3.75
C GLN A 91 0.04 -14.57 -5.23
N TRP A 92 1.31 -14.24 -5.40
CA TRP A 92 1.91 -14.06 -6.72
C TRP A 92 1.79 -15.32 -7.58
N GLY A 93 1.46 -15.15 -8.85
CA GLY A 93 1.29 -16.22 -9.83
C GLY A 93 -0.03 -16.08 -10.57
N ARG A 94 -0.03 -16.45 -11.85
CA ARG A 94 -1.26 -16.48 -12.65
C ARG A 94 -2.19 -17.53 -12.05
N LYS A 95 -3.44 -17.11 -11.80
CA LYS A 95 -4.45 -17.99 -11.23
C LYS A 95 -5.80 -17.73 -11.88
N THR A 96 -6.49 -18.81 -12.22
CA THR A 96 -7.89 -18.78 -12.61
C THR A 96 -8.70 -19.23 -11.42
N TYR A 97 -9.68 -18.41 -11.02
CA TYR A 97 -10.68 -18.80 -10.03
C TYR A 97 -11.95 -19.26 -10.74
N GLN A 98 -12.48 -20.41 -10.35
CA GLN A 98 -13.71 -21.00 -10.86
C GLN A 98 -14.93 -20.55 -10.04
N ILE A 99 -16.13 -20.75 -10.60
CA ILE A 99 -17.39 -20.44 -9.92
C ILE A 99 -17.46 -21.19 -8.58
N GLY A 100 -17.87 -20.49 -7.53
CA GLY A 100 -17.97 -21.02 -6.16
C GLY A 100 -16.69 -20.92 -5.33
N GLU A 101 -15.52 -20.73 -5.96
CA GLU A 101 -14.26 -20.52 -5.24
C GLU A 101 -14.23 -19.16 -4.55
N GLU A 102 -13.36 -19.05 -3.54
CA GLU A 102 -13.12 -17.79 -2.84
C GLU A 102 -11.88 -17.10 -3.36
N LEU A 103 -12.05 -15.84 -3.75
CA LEU A 103 -10.96 -14.91 -4.03
C LEU A 103 -10.89 -13.92 -2.88
N SER A 104 -9.76 -13.88 -2.19
CA SER A 104 -9.49 -12.91 -1.14
C SER A 104 -8.23 -12.10 -1.39
N PHE A 105 -8.23 -10.85 -0.94
CA PHE A 105 -7.07 -9.96 -0.95
C PHE A 105 -7.15 -9.02 0.24
N GLU A 106 -6.03 -8.35 0.54
CA GLU A 106 -5.91 -7.47 1.69
C GLU A 106 -5.85 -6.00 1.25
N LEU A 107 -6.33 -5.13 2.14
CA LEU A 107 -6.36 -3.68 1.97
C LEU A 107 -5.89 -3.04 3.27
N VAL A 108 -4.77 -2.33 3.22
CA VAL A 108 -4.32 -1.48 4.33
C VAL A 108 -4.86 -0.07 4.12
N LEU A 109 -5.50 0.49 5.14
CA LEU A 109 -5.96 1.88 5.18
C LEU A 109 -5.23 2.64 6.28
N PHE A 110 -4.88 3.90 5.98
CA PHE A 110 -4.10 4.76 6.86
C PHE A 110 -4.84 6.08 7.15
N GLY A 111 -4.83 6.49 8.42
CA GLY A 111 -5.40 7.76 8.86
C GLY A 111 -6.90 7.88 8.55
N LYS A 112 -7.30 9.03 8.01
CA LYS A 112 -8.69 9.35 7.66
C LYS A 112 -9.30 8.41 6.60
N LEU A 113 -8.49 7.67 5.85
CA LEU A 113 -9.02 6.74 4.85
C LEU A 113 -9.70 5.52 5.48
N ILE A 114 -9.43 5.21 6.74
CA ILE A 114 -10.16 4.16 7.48
C ILE A 114 -11.65 4.50 7.57
N GLU A 115 -12.00 5.78 7.75
CA GLU A 115 -13.39 6.26 7.79
C GLU A 115 -14.09 6.11 6.42
N GLN A 116 -13.32 5.93 5.35
CA GLN A 116 -13.84 5.71 4.00
C GLN A 116 -14.10 4.23 3.70
N LEU A 117 -13.86 3.31 4.65
CA LEU A 117 -14.07 1.87 4.46
C LEU A 117 -15.45 1.52 3.88
N PRO A 118 -16.59 2.11 4.32
CA PRO A 118 -17.89 1.79 3.73
C PRO A 118 -17.98 2.12 2.24
N LEU A 119 -17.47 3.29 1.82
CA LEU A 119 -17.46 3.70 0.41
C LEU A 119 -16.50 2.84 -0.42
N ILE A 120 -15.34 2.50 0.14
CA ILE A 120 -14.35 1.63 -0.50
C ILE A 120 -14.91 0.21 -0.67
N ALA A 121 -15.57 -0.33 0.35
CA ALA A 121 -16.21 -1.63 0.30
C ALA A 121 -17.30 -1.68 -0.77
N PHE A 122 -18.15 -0.65 -0.83
CA PHE A 122 -19.17 -0.54 -1.88
C PHE A 122 -18.55 -0.43 -3.28
N ALA A 123 -17.44 0.30 -3.43
CA ALA A 123 -16.71 0.37 -4.70
C ALA A 123 -16.18 -0.99 -5.14
N PHE A 124 -15.57 -1.78 -4.24
CA PHE A 124 -15.11 -3.12 -4.56
C PHE A 124 -16.26 -4.08 -4.87
N GLN A 125 -17.36 -4.03 -4.10
CA GLN A 125 -18.56 -4.80 -4.40
C GLN A 125 -19.06 -4.52 -5.83
N ARG A 126 -19.15 -3.24 -6.22
CA ARG A 126 -19.54 -2.84 -7.59
C ARG A 126 -18.52 -3.26 -8.65
N ALA A 127 -17.22 -3.24 -8.32
CA ALA A 127 -16.18 -3.70 -9.23
C ALA A 127 -16.34 -5.19 -9.55
N PHE A 128 -16.51 -6.02 -8.53
CA PHE A 128 -16.68 -7.48 -8.65
C PHE A 128 -18.01 -7.89 -9.27
N GLN A 129 -19.10 -7.14 -9.02
CA GLN A 129 -20.38 -7.36 -9.70
C GLN A 129 -20.34 -7.03 -11.20
N TYR A 130 -19.46 -6.11 -11.62
CA TYR A 130 -19.39 -5.68 -13.01
C TYR A 130 -18.38 -6.49 -13.82
N SER A 131 -17.08 -6.37 -13.51
CA SER A 131 -16.02 -7.16 -14.13
C SER A 131 -14.67 -6.93 -13.44
N VAL A 132 -14.05 -8.03 -12.98
CA VAL A 132 -12.67 -8.07 -12.50
C VAL A 132 -11.94 -9.16 -13.27
N ALA A 133 -10.92 -8.76 -14.04
CA ALA A 133 -10.13 -9.66 -14.87
C ALA A 133 -11.00 -10.62 -15.73
N LYS A 134 -12.03 -10.05 -16.37
CA LYS A 134 -13.04 -10.72 -17.22
C LYS A 134 -14.06 -11.61 -16.50
N GLY A 135 -13.99 -11.73 -15.17
CA GLY A 135 -14.97 -12.47 -14.36
C GLY A 135 -15.74 -11.58 -13.41
N LYS A 136 -16.53 -12.21 -12.53
CA LYS A 136 -17.37 -11.56 -11.53
C LYS A 136 -17.35 -12.30 -10.20
N GLY A 137 -17.71 -11.60 -9.15
CA GLY A 137 -17.91 -12.18 -7.84
C GLY A 137 -18.81 -11.34 -6.96
N GLU A 138 -19.19 -11.91 -5.83
CA GLU A 138 -20.01 -11.28 -4.81
C GLU A 138 -19.23 -11.18 -3.51
N LEU A 139 -19.32 -10.02 -2.85
CA LEU A 139 -18.68 -9.80 -1.56
C LEU A 139 -19.37 -10.68 -0.51
N VAL A 140 -18.58 -11.52 0.15
CA VAL A 140 -19.05 -12.44 1.20
C VAL A 140 -18.74 -11.88 2.58
N ASP A 141 -17.51 -11.40 2.77
CA ASP A 141 -17.03 -10.98 4.08
C ASP A 141 -15.97 -9.87 3.96
N ILE A 142 -15.86 -9.06 5.00
CA ILE A 142 -14.76 -8.14 5.24
C ILE A 142 -14.28 -8.42 6.65
N GLN A 143 -13.02 -8.84 6.75
CA GLN A 143 -12.39 -9.15 8.02
C GLN A 143 -11.39 -8.05 8.39
N HIS A 144 -11.26 -7.73 9.66
CA HIS A 144 -10.27 -6.79 10.20
C HIS A 144 -9.15 -7.57 10.89
N GLN A 145 -7.89 -7.15 10.66
CA GLN A 145 -6.74 -7.78 11.31
C GLN A 145 -6.48 -7.18 12.71
N LEU A 146 -6.51 -8.02 13.75
CA LEU A 146 -6.10 -7.68 15.10
C LEU A 146 -5.18 -8.77 15.66
N ASN A 147 -4.02 -8.40 16.22
CA ASN A 147 -3.05 -9.35 16.81
C ASN A 147 -2.71 -10.53 15.87
N ASN A 148 -2.49 -10.24 14.58
CA ASN A 148 -2.24 -11.21 13.51
C ASN A 148 -3.39 -12.20 13.19
N GLN A 149 -4.58 -12.01 13.78
CA GLN A 149 -5.79 -12.76 13.45
C GLN A 149 -6.75 -11.89 12.65
N PHE A 150 -7.63 -12.51 11.86
CA PHE A 150 -8.63 -11.82 11.06
C PHE A 150 -10.02 -12.16 11.57
N ASP A 151 -10.74 -11.14 12.03
CA ASP A 151 -12.10 -11.26 12.56
C ASP A 151 -13.09 -10.60 11.61
N SER A 152 -14.24 -11.24 11.36
CA SER A 152 -15.29 -10.64 10.51
C SER A 152 -15.85 -9.36 11.16
N ILE A 153 -15.92 -8.31 10.35
CA ILE A 153 -16.59 -7.04 10.69
C ILE A 153 -17.72 -6.74 9.72
N TYR A 154 -18.16 -7.72 8.92
CA TYR A 154 -19.20 -7.57 7.92
C TYR A 154 -20.35 -8.52 8.17
N TYR A 155 -21.47 -7.96 8.66
CA TYR A 155 -22.66 -8.73 9.01
C TYR A 155 -23.91 -8.05 8.46
N ASP A 156 -24.81 -8.82 7.85
CA ASP A 156 -26.05 -8.32 7.25
C ASP A 156 -25.83 -7.06 6.37
N LYS A 157 -24.80 -7.12 5.53
CA LYS A 157 -24.37 -6.04 4.62
C LYS A 157 -23.95 -4.73 5.31
N LYS A 158 -23.69 -4.76 6.62
CA LYS A 158 -23.21 -3.63 7.42
C LYS A 158 -21.81 -3.90 7.94
N LEU A 159 -21.04 -2.82 8.11
CA LEU A 159 -19.74 -2.86 8.77
C LEU A 159 -19.93 -2.61 10.26
N LEU A 160 -19.29 -3.45 11.08
CA LEU A 160 -19.23 -3.29 12.53
C LEU A 160 -18.05 -2.40 12.93
N ASP A 161 -18.22 -1.68 14.03
CA ASP A 161 -17.15 -0.90 14.65
C ASP A 161 -16.03 -1.81 15.15
N HIS A 162 -14.79 -1.32 15.03
CA HIS A 162 -13.58 -2.06 15.38
C HIS A 162 -12.45 -1.08 15.73
N LYS A 163 -11.39 -1.58 16.38
CA LYS A 163 -10.21 -0.78 16.71
C LYS A 163 -9.42 -0.44 15.45
N THR A 164 -9.01 0.82 15.31
CA THR A 164 -8.34 1.34 14.10
C THR A 164 -7.02 2.05 14.43
N VAL A 165 -6.58 1.96 15.69
CA VAL A 165 -5.29 2.45 16.16
C VAL A 165 -4.48 1.25 16.58
N ILE A 166 -3.33 1.07 15.92
CA ILE A 166 -2.37 0.03 16.25
C ILE A 166 -1.30 0.63 17.15
N GLN A 167 -0.93 -0.11 18.17
CA GLN A 167 0.19 0.19 19.04
C GLN A 167 1.35 -0.75 18.69
N MET A 168 2.55 -0.21 18.60
CA MET A 168 3.75 -1.01 18.44
C MET A 168 3.96 -1.91 19.65
N ILE A 169 4.31 -3.16 19.39
CA ILE A 169 4.48 -4.17 20.44
C ILE A 169 5.97 -4.30 20.75
N GLY A 170 6.30 -4.23 22.04
CA GLY A 170 7.60 -4.63 22.57
C GLY A 170 8.75 -3.66 22.31
N GLN A 171 9.88 -3.96 22.94
CA GLN A 171 11.16 -3.35 22.64
C GLN A 171 11.80 -4.11 21.49
N LEU A 172 12.17 -3.39 20.43
CA LEU A 172 12.79 -3.97 19.25
C LEU A 172 14.30 -4.11 19.48
N SER A 173 14.89 -5.22 19.04
CA SER A 173 16.35 -5.34 18.95
C SER A 173 16.89 -4.34 17.92
N ASP A 174 18.07 -3.79 18.18
CA ASP A 174 18.85 -2.98 17.23
C ASP A 174 19.47 -3.79 16.08
N SER A 175 19.35 -5.11 16.13
CA SER A 175 19.75 -6.06 15.10
C SER A 175 18.51 -6.73 14.49
N ILE A 176 18.18 -6.37 13.26
CA ILE A 176 16.94 -6.79 12.60
C ILE A 176 17.18 -7.40 11.22
N GLN A 177 16.26 -8.27 10.83
CA GLN A 177 16.24 -8.87 9.52
C GLN A 177 14.95 -8.49 8.80
N LEU A 178 15.11 -7.82 7.66
CA LEU A 178 14.04 -7.51 6.74
C LEU A 178 13.94 -8.59 5.67
N MET A 179 12.73 -9.07 5.43
CA MET A 179 12.41 -9.94 4.30
C MET A 179 11.53 -9.19 3.32
N ILE A 180 12.11 -8.77 2.18
CA ILE A 180 11.38 -8.09 1.12
C ILE A 180 10.65 -9.14 0.27
N THR A 181 9.32 -9.21 0.45
CA THR A 181 8.47 -10.26 -0.12
C THR A 181 7.82 -9.88 -1.44
N THR A 182 7.71 -8.58 -1.74
CA THR A 182 7.28 -8.10 -3.07
C THR A 182 8.28 -7.10 -3.63
N PRO A 183 8.43 -6.99 -4.97
CA PRO A 183 9.48 -6.17 -5.59
C PRO A 183 9.56 -4.75 -5.02
N LEU A 184 10.67 -4.46 -4.32
CA LEU A 184 11.02 -3.12 -3.86
C LEU A 184 11.67 -2.37 -5.02
N ARG A 185 11.06 -1.25 -5.43
CA ARG A 185 11.56 -0.43 -6.54
C ARG A 185 11.88 0.98 -6.08
N LEU A 186 13.15 1.19 -5.72
CA LEU A 186 13.72 2.51 -5.52
C LEU A 186 14.31 3.03 -6.81
N GLN A 187 14.39 4.36 -6.98
CA GLN A 187 14.89 4.98 -8.20
C GLN A 187 15.93 6.07 -7.88
N SER A 188 16.93 6.20 -8.75
CA SER A 188 17.79 7.39 -8.87
C SER A 188 17.63 7.92 -10.28
N ASP A 189 17.38 9.23 -10.42
CA ASP A 189 17.25 9.90 -11.72
C ASP A 189 16.26 9.20 -12.67
N GLY A 190 15.14 8.75 -12.11
CA GLY A 190 14.09 8.03 -12.84
C GLY A 190 14.41 6.57 -13.19
N LYS A 191 15.64 6.09 -12.97
CA LYS A 191 16.08 4.72 -13.23
C LYS A 191 15.96 3.83 -11.99
N PRO A 192 15.42 2.61 -12.10
CA PRO A 192 15.36 1.67 -10.97
C PRO A 192 16.77 1.26 -10.48
N LEU A 193 16.94 1.20 -9.17
CA LEU A 193 18.15 0.66 -8.54
C LEU A 193 18.06 -0.86 -8.43
N ASN A 194 19.06 -1.57 -8.93
CA ASN A 194 19.18 -3.03 -8.85
C ASN A 194 19.77 -3.50 -7.51
N GLU A 195 19.91 -4.81 -7.32
CA GLU A 195 20.41 -5.44 -6.09
C GLU A 195 21.81 -4.96 -5.68
N LYS A 196 22.66 -4.58 -6.66
CA LYS A 196 24.01 -4.06 -6.41
C LYS A 196 23.98 -2.59 -6.01
N SER A 197 23.18 -1.77 -6.69
CA SER A 197 23.14 -0.31 -6.55
C SER A 197 22.17 0.22 -5.50
N ILE A 198 21.23 -0.59 -5.00
CA ILE A 198 20.36 -0.20 -3.90
C ILE A 198 21.17 -0.06 -2.60
N THR A 199 20.96 1.03 -1.87
CA THR A 199 21.65 1.32 -0.59
C THR A 199 20.66 1.43 0.56
N ILE A 200 21.13 1.17 1.78
CA ILE A 200 20.29 1.26 2.98
C ILE A 200 19.77 2.68 3.20
N GLU A 201 20.61 3.70 2.97
CA GLU A 201 20.23 5.11 3.01
C GLU A 201 19.03 5.39 2.09
N ARG A 202 19.07 4.92 0.84
CA ARG A 202 17.98 5.16 -0.12
C ARG A 202 16.68 4.51 0.33
N PHE A 203 16.75 3.32 0.92
CA PHE A 203 15.59 2.63 1.46
C PHE A 203 15.00 3.34 2.69
N LEU A 204 15.83 3.60 3.70
CA LEU A 204 15.40 4.18 4.97
C LEU A 204 14.90 5.63 4.81
N ILE A 205 15.62 6.48 4.08
CA ILE A 205 15.14 7.85 3.79
C ILE A 205 13.89 7.83 2.92
N GLY A 206 13.80 6.91 1.96
CA GLY A 206 12.59 6.72 1.14
C GLY A 206 11.37 6.33 1.99
N LEU A 207 11.57 5.44 2.96
CA LEU A 207 10.55 5.01 3.91
C LEU A 207 10.12 6.15 4.83
N ALA A 208 11.08 6.85 5.46
CA ALA A 208 10.80 7.98 6.34
C ALA A 208 10.01 9.09 5.63
N LYS A 209 10.41 9.45 4.40
CA LYS A 209 9.69 10.41 3.56
C LYS A 209 8.27 9.94 3.26
N ARG A 210 8.10 8.66 2.91
CA ARG A 210 6.78 8.10 2.63
C ARG A 210 5.86 8.16 3.85
N ILE A 211 6.36 7.78 5.03
CA ILE A 211 5.59 7.82 6.29
C ILE A 211 5.23 9.26 6.65
N SER A 212 6.18 10.19 6.59
CA SER A 212 5.95 11.62 6.82
C SER A 212 4.87 12.18 5.89
N LEU A 213 4.95 11.91 4.58
CA LEU A 213 3.95 12.34 3.60
C LEU A 213 2.57 11.70 3.82
N LEU A 214 2.52 10.41 4.16
CA LEU A 214 1.25 9.77 4.49
C LEU A 214 0.58 10.47 5.68
N SER A 215 1.36 10.73 6.74
CA SER A 215 0.90 11.41 7.94
C SER A 215 0.46 12.85 7.66
N GLU A 216 1.22 13.63 6.91
CA GLU A 216 0.88 15.00 6.52
C GLU A 216 -0.47 15.09 5.79
N PHE A 217 -0.78 14.12 4.92
CA PHE A 217 -1.97 14.18 4.06
C PHE A 217 -3.21 13.49 4.63
N HIS A 218 -3.01 12.46 5.46
CA HIS A 218 -4.09 11.57 5.89
C HIS A 218 -4.24 11.48 7.41
N ALA A 219 -3.29 11.98 8.19
CA ALA A 219 -3.32 11.94 9.66
C ALA A 219 -2.79 13.27 10.25
N GLN A 220 -2.21 13.20 11.44
CA GLN A 220 -1.45 14.31 12.02
C GLN A 220 -0.03 14.30 11.46
N PRO A 221 0.52 15.46 11.03
CA PRO A 221 1.90 15.56 10.56
C PRO A 221 2.89 15.02 11.59
N LEU A 222 3.92 14.32 11.10
CA LEU A 222 5.02 13.84 11.94
C LEU A 222 6.19 14.82 11.84
N GLU A 223 6.67 15.28 12.98
CA GLU A 223 7.90 16.07 13.09
C GLU A 223 9.12 15.13 13.09
N LEU A 224 9.54 14.72 11.89
CA LEU A 224 10.76 13.94 11.70
C LEU A 224 11.95 14.89 11.57
N ASP A 225 12.96 14.74 12.43
CA ASP A 225 14.26 15.39 12.23
C ASP A 225 15.08 14.61 11.18
N PHE A 226 14.91 15.00 9.91
CA PHE A 226 15.61 14.36 8.80
C PHE A 226 17.13 14.54 8.85
N VAL A 227 17.63 15.62 9.49
CA VAL A 227 19.07 15.85 9.62
C VAL A 227 19.65 14.82 10.58
N ARG A 228 19.04 14.68 11.76
CA ARG A 228 19.42 13.66 12.73
C ARG A 228 19.27 12.24 12.17
N LEU A 229 18.12 11.93 11.55
CA LEU A 229 17.88 10.61 10.96
C LEU A 229 18.95 10.25 9.91
N GLN A 230 19.42 11.22 9.12
CA GLN A 230 20.48 10.99 8.13
C GLN A 230 21.84 10.76 8.79
N GLN A 231 22.16 11.46 9.88
CA GLN A 231 23.39 11.23 10.65
C GLN A 231 23.40 9.84 11.28
N GLU A 232 22.27 9.35 11.81
CA GLU A 232 22.17 8.03 12.43
C GLU A 232 22.45 6.87 11.45
N LEU A 233 22.31 7.10 10.13
CA LEU A 233 22.57 6.07 9.12
C LEU A 233 24.03 5.62 9.08
N THR A 234 24.98 6.46 9.49
CA THR A 234 26.41 6.11 9.43
C THR A 234 26.80 5.03 10.43
N ALA A 235 25.98 4.82 11.46
CA ALA A 235 26.21 3.78 12.47
C ALA A 235 25.64 2.42 12.06
N ILE A 236 24.77 2.36 11.04
CA ILE A 236 24.08 1.14 10.64
C ILE A 236 25.02 0.29 9.77
N ASP A 237 25.32 -0.91 10.26
CA ASP A 237 25.97 -1.94 9.46
C ASP A 237 24.91 -2.78 8.76
N ASP A 238 25.01 -2.93 7.43
CA ASP A 238 24.04 -3.68 6.64
C ASP A 238 24.68 -4.81 5.81
N HIS A 239 24.01 -5.95 5.78
CA HIS A 239 24.34 -7.07 4.91
C HIS A 239 23.11 -7.52 4.12
N LYS A 240 23.23 -7.51 2.79
CA LYS A 240 22.10 -7.74 1.88
C LYS A 240 22.29 -9.00 1.03
N GLN A 241 21.25 -9.83 0.96
CA GLN A 241 21.11 -10.97 0.07
C GLN A 241 19.87 -10.74 -0.81
N LEU A 242 20.03 -9.83 -1.76
CA LEU A 242 18.96 -9.38 -2.64
C LEU A 242 19.16 -9.93 -4.06
N LYS A 243 18.05 -10.15 -4.75
CA LYS A 243 18.02 -10.50 -6.17
C LYS A 243 17.02 -9.64 -6.90
N TRP A 244 17.28 -9.36 -8.17
CA TRP A 244 16.30 -8.73 -9.05
C TRP A 244 15.22 -9.74 -9.43
N LEU A 245 13.96 -9.41 -9.14
CA LEU A 245 12.81 -10.13 -9.69
C LEU A 245 12.28 -9.32 -10.87
N ASP A 246 12.51 -9.82 -12.09
CA ASP A 246 11.94 -9.20 -13.29
C ASP A 246 10.52 -9.71 -13.56
N TRP A 247 9.67 -8.79 -14.01
CA TRP A 247 8.28 -9.03 -14.32
C TRP A 247 7.88 -8.05 -15.42
N LYS A 248 7.06 -8.51 -16.38
CA LYS A 248 6.53 -7.68 -17.48
C LYS A 248 5.02 -7.58 -17.38
N ARG A 249 4.48 -6.36 -17.31
CA ARG A 249 3.03 -6.08 -17.33
C ARG A 249 2.61 -5.43 -18.65
N TYR A 250 1.40 -5.74 -19.14
CA TYR A 250 0.68 -4.90 -20.11
C TYR A 250 -0.12 -3.77 -19.41
N SER A 251 0.21 -2.50 -19.67
CA SER A 251 -0.54 -1.35 -19.12
C SER A 251 -1.68 -0.92 -20.05
N SER A 252 -2.93 -0.97 -19.57
CA SER A 252 -4.10 -0.58 -20.37
C SER A 252 -4.22 0.94 -20.61
N ARG A 253 -3.56 1.78 -19.79
CA ARG A 253 -3.59 3.26 -19.96
C ARG A 253 -2.57 3.76 -21.00
N GLN A 254 -1.47 3.02 -21.19
CA GLN A 254 -0.33 3.46 -22.02
C GLN A 254 0.00 2.50 -23.17
N ASN A 255 -0.76 1.40 -23.31
CA ASN A 255 -0.58 0.35 -24.32
C ASN A 255 0.87 -0.16 -24.45
N GLN A 256 1.62 -0.21 -23.34
CA GLN A 256 3.04 -0.57 -23.30
C GLN A 256 3.34 -1.66 -22.26
N LYS A 257 4.38 -2.47 -22.55
CA LYS A 257 4.96 -3.41 -21.60
C LYS A 257 5.76 -2.64 -20.54
N MET A 258 5.24 -2.53 -19.33
CA MET A 258 5.95 -1.91 -18.21
C MET A 258 6.79 -2.97 -17.50
N ALA A 259 8.11 -2.75 -17.40
CA ALA A 259 8.97 -3.49 -16.49
C ALA A 259 8.69 -2.99 -15.07
N LEU A 260 8.02 -3.79 -14.25
CA LEU A 260 7.77 -3.49 -12.82
C LEU A 260 8.70 -4.27 -11.90
N GLY A 261 9.82 -4.78 -12.43
CA GLY A 261 10.84 -5.44 -11.63
C GLY A 261 11.39 -4.54 -10.51
N GLY A 262 11.94 -5.21 -9.51
CA GLY A 262 12.50 -4.64 -8.29
C GLY A 262 13.26 -5.70 -7.51
N VAL A 263 13.88 -5.30 -6.41
CA VAL A 263 14.66 -6.22 -5.58
C VAL A 263 13.75 -6.95 -4.59
N VAL A 264 14.08 -8.22 -4.32
CA VAL A 264 13.46 -9.06 -3.28
C VAL A 264 14.57 -9.81 -2.55
N GLY A 265 14.28 -10.28 -1.33
CA GLY A 265 15.22 -11.07 -0.54
C GLY A 265 15.47 -10.49 0.85
N LYS A 266 16.59 -10.93 1.45
CA LYS A 266 16.93 -10.64 2.84
C LYS A 266 17.83 -9.42 2.95
N TRP A 267 17.57 -8.57 3.94
CA TRP A 267 18.44 -7.47 4.32
C TRP A 267 18.59 -7.43 5.84
N THR A 268 19.79 -7.69 6.33
CA THR A 268 20.11 -7.66 7.77
C THR A 268 20.75 -6.34 8.12
N LEU A 269 20.28 -5.71 9.20
CA LEU A 269 20.75 -4.42 9.71
C LEU A 269 21.16 -4.58 11.18
N HIS A 270 22.26 -3.96 11.57
CA HIS A 270 22.75 -3.90 12.95
C HIS A 270 22.91 -2.44 13.38
N ASN A 271 22.98 -2.21 14.70
CA ASN A 271 23.12 -0.88 15.30
C ASN A 271 22.01 0.10 14.86
N VAL A 272 20.80 -0.40 14.63
CA VAL A 272 19.67 0.42 14.18
C VAL A 272 19.12 1.23 15.35
N SER A 273 19.06 2.55 15.20
CA SER A 273 18.51 3.44 16.22
C SER A 273 17.03 3.18 16.48
N GLU A 274 16.55 3.52 17.68
CA GLU A 274 15.14 3.34 18.06
C GLU A 274 14.17 4.05 17.10
N ASP A 275 14.52 5.24 16.63
CA ASP A 275 13.69 6.00 15.68
C ASP A 275 13.60 5.27 14.32
N TRP A 276 14.70 4.68 13.84
CA TRP A 276 14.69 3.84 12.64
C TRP A 276 13.93 2.54 12.83
N LEU A 277 14.08 1.87 13.97
CA LEU A 277 13.31 0.66 14.31
C LEU A 277 11.79 0.94 14.27
N LYS A 278 11.35 2.08 14.80
CA LYS A 278 9.94 2.48 14.75
C LYS A 278 9.45 2.71 13.33
N LEU A 279 10.20 3.42 12.50
CA LEU A 279 9.86 3.64 11.10
C LEU A 279 9.82 2.31 10.32
N LEU A 280 10.76 1.41 10.57
CA LEU A 280 10.82 0.08 9.97
C LEU A 280 9.65 -0.81 10.39
N TYR A 281 9.24 -0.75 11.66
CA TYR A 281 8.06 -1.46 12.14
C TYR A 281 6.81 -1.07 11.35
N TRP A 282 6.56 0.22 11.18
CA TRP A 282 5.40 0.72 10.43
C TRP A 282 5.50 0.50 8.93
N GLY A 283 6.71 0.49 8.37
CA GLY A 283 6.90 0.21 6.94
C GLY A 283 6.48 -1.19 6.51
N GLN A 284 6.38 -2.16 7.44
CA GLN A 284 5.78 -3.48 7.16
C GLN A 284 4.32 -3.38 6.69
N TRP A 285 3.60 -2.38 7.19
CA TRP A 285 2.22 -2.09 6.83
C TRP A 285 2.12 -1.14 5.64
N LEU A 286 3.01 -0.15 5.60
CA LEU A 286 2.91 0.97 4.66
C LEU A 286 3.68 0.76 3.35
N HIS A 287 4.49 -0.30 3.29
CA HIS A 287 5.39 -0.65 2.21
C HIS A 287 6.38 0.48 1.87
N CYS A 288 7.33 0.22 0.97
CA CYS A 288 8.29 1.23 0.53
C CYS A 288 8.48 1.26 -0.99
N GLY A 289 8.90 2.40 -1.52
CA GLY A 289 9.25 2.58 -2.92
C GLY A 289 8.08 2.79 -3.86
N LYS A 290 8.38 2.75 -5.17
CA LYS A 290 7.41 3.05 -6.21
C LYS A 290 6.32 1.98 -6.22
N ASN A 291 5.08 2.43 -6.46
CA ASN A 291 3.91 1.57 -6.63
C ASN A 291 3.45 0.79 -5.37
N ALA A 292 3.83 1.25 -4.18
CA ALA A 292 3.35 0.70 -2.92
C ALA A 292 1.82 0.58 -2.83
N THR A 293 1.05 1.52 -3.42
CA THR A 293 -0.43 1.51 -3.37
C THR A 293 -1.10 0.27 -3.97
N PHE A 294 -0.38 -0.51 -4.77
CA PHE A 294 -0.88 -1.77 -5.30
C PHE A 294 -0.09 -2.99 -4.85
N GLY A 295 0.68 -2.87 -3.76
CA GLY A 295 1.24 -3.99 -3.01
C GLY A 295 2.72 -4.27 -3.24
N LEU A 296 3.45 -3.40 -3.96
CA LEU A 296 4.90 -3.53 -4.15
C LEU A 296 5.69 -2.99 -2.96
N GLY A 297 6.93 -3.46 -2.80
CA GLY A 297 7.82 -3.10 -1.71
C GLY A 297 7.32 -3.46 -0.31
N LYS A 298 6.56 -4.56 -0.20
CA LYS A 298 6.20 -5.19 1.07
C LYS A 298 7.45 -5.83 1.65
N TYR A 299 7.64 -5.68 2.95
CA TYR A 299 8.61 -6.44 3.70
C TYR A 299 8.08 -6.78 5.09
N GLU A 300 8.71 -7.76 5.72
CA GLU A 300 8.43 -8.19 7.09
C GLU A 300 9.73 -8.17 7.90
N MET A 301 9.64 -7.88 9.19
CA MET A 301 10.71 -8.03 10.16
C MET A 301 10.62 -9.44 10.73
N THR A 302 11.61 -10.29 10.47
CA THR A 302 11.48 -11.75 10.69
C THR A 302 12.11 -12.25 12.00
N ASN A 303 12.71 -11.38 12.79
CA ASN A 303 13.35 -11.69 14.07
C ASN A 303 12.85 -10.78 15.20
N LEU A 304 11.55 -10.45 15.15
CA LEU A 304 10.82 -9.75 16.22
C LEU A 304 10.60 -10.66 17.42
#